data_AF-A0A7G9QZY9-F1
#
_entry.id   AF-A0A7G9QZY9-F1
#
_cell.length_a   1.000
_cell.length_b   1.000
_cell.length_c   1.000
_cell.angle_alpha   90.00
_cell.angle_beta   90.00
_cell.angle_gamma   90.00
#
_symmetry.space_group_name_H-M   'P 1'
#
loop_
_entity.id
_entity.type
_entity.pdbx_description
1 polymer ?
#
loop_
_entity_poly.entity_id
_entity_poly.type
_entity_poly.pdbx_seq_one_letter_code
_entity_poly.pdbx_strand_id
1 'polypeptide(L)'
;MSSRAPRRFHHAEPGTPEPQWLLDARWSATPSVDLAALPQRFDELVVAAAHPDDETLAVGGVLAGAYAVGLPVRVVVATDGAASHPDASAWSPSRLAAVRRAELDAALGRLAPGSPAEHLGLPDGGLAGLEPSLADELAARCGERTLLLAPWTGDGHPDHDALGRAAEEAGRRRGAAVAHYPLWLWHWGRPDDLDWSRAHVVELDRGLLDAKAAAVAEHASQTEPLGPCPGDRPVVTEPVLRRAGRLVELVLSAPGALPLIPARPDAQVAAPFDAMYDEGPDPWGFEGSFFERRKRDLVAAVLGRQHYHTALEIGCATGLLTTRLAERADHVVAVDVSERALAVARAHTPDGVQWRAGRAPEAVPDGPVDLVVLSEVGYFLTPLELLETLRRLRVALARGGEVVLVHWRHPTRGVPLDGPAVHAQALSALADLAPAVHYEDADVLLDVLGGPAGSVASREGRV
;
A
#
# COMPACT_ATOMS: atom_id res chain seq x y z
N MET A 1 7.38 18.87 23.58
CA MET A 1 6.56 19.13 22.38
C MET A 1 7.06 20.41 21.73
N SER A 2 7.87 20.31 20.68
CA SER A 2 8.32 21.49 19.94
C SER A 2 7.14 21.94 19.07
N SER A 3 6.53 23.09 19.37
CA SER A 3 5.45 23.65 18.53
C SER A 3 6.06 24.12 17.21
N ARG A 4 6.14 23.22 16.23
CA ARG A 4 6.41 23.62 14.85
C ARG A 4 5.21 24.42 14.36
N ALA A 5 5.48 25.58 13.76
CA ALA A 5 4.45 26.36 13.08
C ALA A 5 3.77 25.49 12.01
N PRO A 6 2.45 25.63 11.80
CA PRO A 6 1.74 24.86 10.78
C PRO A 6 2.38 25.12 9.42
N ARG A 7 2.87 24.06 8.77
CA ARG A 7 3.37 24.15 7.40
C ARG A 7 2.17 24.35 6.48
N ARG A 8 2.11 25.49 5.80
CA ARG A 8 1.15 25.70 4.72
C ARG A 8 1.59 24.87 3.52
N PHE A 9 0.65 24.16 2.92
CA PHE A 9 0.83 23.41 1.68
C PHE A 9 -0.37 23.66 0.76
N HIS A 10 -0.22 23.33 -0.52
CA HIS A 10 -1.35 23.27 -1.45
C HIS A 10 -1.43 21.88 -2.08
N HIS A 11 -2.65 21.32 -2.22
CA HIS A 11 -2.86 19.96 -2.71
C HIS A 11 -2.30 19.72 -4.12
N ALA A 12 -2.23 20.77 -4.94
CA ALA A 12 -1.66 20.72 -6.29
C ALA A 12 -0.12 20.82 -6.37
N GLU A 13 0.58 21.06 -5.25
CA GLU A 13 2.05 20.98 -5.23
C GLU A 13 2.52 19.52 -5.40
N PRO A 14 3.75 19.23 -5.86
CA PRO A 14 4.19 17.85 -6.13
C PRO A 14 4.18 16.90 -4.92
N GLY A 15 4.23 17.45 -3.71
CA GLY A 15 4.32 16.72 -2.45
C GLY A 15 5.59 15.87 -2.30
N THR A 16 5.67 15.07 -1.23
CA THR A 16 6.75 14.11 -1.02
C THR A 16 6.55 12.85 -1.88
N PRO A 17 7.57 12.44 -2.67
CA PRO A 17 7.48 11.25 -3.52
C PRO A 17 7.30 9.94 -2.73
N GLU A 18 6.54 9.01 -3.31
CA GLU A 18 6.27 7.69 -2.72
C GLU A 18 7.52 6.88 -2.35
N PRO A 19 8.61 6.84 -3.14
CA PRO A 19 9.82 6.11 -2.75
C PRO A 19 10.39 6.57 -1.41
N GLN A 20 10.26 7.85 -1.09
CA GLN A 20 10.75 8.39 0.18
C GLN A 20 9.91 7.92 1.37
N TRP A 21 8.62 7.65 1.17
CA TRP A 21 7.74 7.12 2.20
C TRP A 21 7.84 5.60 2.30
N LEU A 22 7.66 4.90 1.19
CA LEU A 22 7.50 3.44 1.15
C LEU A 22 8.80 2.68 1.41
N LEU A 23 9.96 3.30 1.15
CA LEU A 23 11.27 2.71 1.41
C LEU A 23 11.87 3.16 2.76
N ASP A 24 11.10 3.81 3.63
CA ASP A 24 11.58 4.13 4.98
C ASP A 24 11.62 2.86 5.84
N ALA A 25 12.75 2.62 6.52
CA ALA A 25 12.96 1.40 7.30
C ALA A 25 12.00 1.27 8.50
N ARG A 26 11.38 2.37 8.95
CA ARG A 26 10.50 2.37 10.13
C ARG A 26 9.20 1.61 9.92
N TRP A 27 8.75 1.39 8.69
CA TRP A 27 7.61 0.51 8.40
C TRP A 27 7.80 -0.88 8.98
N SER A 28 8.98 -1.47 8.83
CA SER A 28 9.29 -2.83 9.31
C SER A 28 9.23 -3.00 10.83
N ALA A 29 9.39 -1.90 11.58
CA ALA A 29 9.30 -1.89 13.04
C ALA A 29 7.91 -1.49 13.55
N THR A 30 7.00 -1.11 12.65
CA THR A 30 5.66 -0.63 13.03
C THR A 30 4.72 -1.81 13.21
N PRO A 31 4.01 -1.94 14.35
CA PRO A 31 3.15 -3.08 14.61
C PRO A 31 1.90 -3.08 13.73
N SER A 32 1.51 -4.26 13.25
CA SER A 32 0.27 -4.46 12.49
C SER A 32 -0.94 -4.64 13.42
N VAL A 33 -2.04 -3.96 13.11
CA VAL A 33 -3.32 -4.04 13.81
C VAL A 33 -4.05 -5.33 13.42
N ASP A 34 -4.55 -6.05 14.42
CA ASP A 34 -5.42 -7.20 14.19
C ASP A 34 -6.88 -6.75 14.08
N LEU A 35 -7.36 -6.54 12.85
CA LEU A 35 -8.74 -6.15 12.61
C LEU A 35 -9.74 -7.19 13.14
N ALA A 36 -9.42 -8.49 13.08
CA ALA A 36 -10.29 -9.57 13.55
C ALA A 36 -10.47 -9.57 15.08
N ALA A 37 -9.53 -8.98 15.81
CA ALA A 37 -9.62 -8.83 17.25
C ALA A 37 -10.31 -7.52 17.71
N LEU A 38 -10.68 -6.60 16.80
CA LEU A 38 -11.36 -5.37 17.18
C LEU A 38 -12.65 -5.59 17.99
N PRO A 39 -13.56 -6.52 17.64
CA PRO A 39 -14.80 -6.74 18.40
C PRO A 39 -14.60 -7.25 19.83
N GLN A 40 -13.42 -7.77 20.15
CA GLN A 40 -13.10 -8.22 21.51
C GLN A 40 -12.87 -7.00 22.42
N ARG A 41 -12.43 -5.88 21.85
CA ARG A 41 -12.03 -4.68 22.57
C ARG A 41 -13.02 -3.54 22.44
N PHE A 42 -13.68 -3.44 21.31
CA PHE A 42 -14.57 -2.33 20.97
C PHE A 42 -15.97 -2.85 20.62
N ASP A 43 -16.98 -2.05 20.94
CA ASP A 43 -18.37 -2.34 20.61
C ASP A 43 -18.80 -1.66 19.31
N GLU A 44 -18.08 -0.62 18.88
CA GLU A 44 -18.30 0.09 17.62
C GLU A 44 -17.02 0.82 17.16
N LEU A 45 -16.98 1.09 15.86
CA LEU A 45 -16.04 2.01 15.21
C LEU A 45 -16.79 3.26 14.76
N VAL A 46 -16.34 4.43 15.23
CA VAL A 46 -16.78 5.73 14.76
C VAL A 46 -15.64 6.36 13.97
N VAL A 47 -15.86 6.69 12.70
CA VAL A 47 -14.88 7.41 11.88
C VAL A 47 -15.38 8.82 11.64
N ALA A 48 -14.68 9.79 12.21
CA ALA A 48 -14.92 11.20 11.98
C ALA A 48 -14.09 11.68 10.79
N ALA A 49 -14.71 12.34 9.82
CA ALA A 49 -14.05 12.96 8.67
C ALA A 49 -14.37 14.46 8.62
N ALA A 50 -13.41 15.27 8.17
CA ALA A 50 -13.66 16.70 8.01
C ALA A 50 -14.49 16.94 6.75
N HIS A 51 -14.16 16.23 5.67
CA HIS A 51 -14.76 16.31 4.36
C HIS A 51 -15.16 14.92 3.83
N PRO A 52 -16.18 14.82 2.96
CA PRO A 52 -16.56 13.54 2.36
C PRO A 52 -15.50 13.06 1.36
N ASP A 53 -14.72 12.03 1.71
CA ASP A 53 -13.62 11.39 0.96
C ASP A 53 -12.42 11.09 1.88
N ASP A 54 -12.20 11.90 2.93
CA ASP A 54 -11.10 11.75 3.88
C ASP A 54 -11.05 10.31 4.45
N GLU A 55 -12.19 9.79 4.87
CA GLU A 55 -12.32 8.46 5.46
C GLU A 55 -12.00 7.37 4.44
N THR A 56 -12.48 7.53 3.20
CA THR A 56 -12.27 6.59 2.10
C THR A 56 -10.81 6.57 1.68
N LEU A 57 -10.18 7.74 1.54
CA LEU A 57 -8.80 7.89 1.09
C LEU A 57 -7.80 7.41 2.15
N ALA A 58 -8.01 7.78 3.43
CA ALA A 58 -7.06 7.50 4.50
C ALA A 58 -7.22 6.11 5.13
N VAL A 59 -8.47 5.70 5.41
CA VAL A 59 -8.79 4.54 6.28
C VAL A 59 -9.94 3.67 5.74
N GLY A 60 -10.17 3.69 4.43
CA GLY A 60 -11.23 2.89 3.80
C GLY A 60 -11.05 1.38 4.02
N GLY A 61 -9.80 0.90 4.06
CA GLY A 61 -9.48 -0.48 4.40
C GLY A 61 -9.81 -0.84 5.85
N VAL A 62 -9.51 0.04 6.81
CA VAL A 62 -9.92 -0.12 8.22
C VAL A 62 -11.44 -0.17 8.36
N LEU A 63 -12.17 0.74 7.68
CA LEU A 63 -13.63 0.76 7.65
C LEU A 63 -14.20 -0.59 7.15
N ALA A 64 -13.73 -1.04 5.99
CA ALA A 64 -14.19 -2.28 5.38
C ALA A 64 -13.83 -3.51 6.22
N GLY A 65 -12.63 -3.55 6.80
CA GLY A 65 -12.19 -4.67 7.62
C GLY A 65 -12.91 -4.73 8.97
N ALA A 66 -13.17 -3.59 9.61
CA ALA A 66 -14.00 -3.52 10.82
C ALA A 66 -15.44 -4.03 10.55
N TYR A 67 -16.03 -3.60 9.44
CA TYR A 67 -17.35 -4.08 9.01
C TYR A 67 -17.34 -5.60 8.74
N ALA A 68 -16.32 -6.11 8.04
CA ALA A 68 -16.22 -7.52 7.69
C ALA A 68 -16.15 -8.46 8.90
N VAL A 69 -15.63 -7.97 10.04
CA VAL A 69 -15.56 -8.73 11.31
C VAL A 69 -16.79 -8.50 12.20
N GLY A 70 -17.81 -7.80 11.69
CA GLY A 70 -19.09 -7.56 12.37
C GLY A 70 -19.06 -6.46 13.42
N LEU A 71 -18.02 -5.61 13.46
CA LEU A 71 -18.01 -4.44 14.31
C LEU A 71 -18.97 -3.39 13.72
N PRO A 72 -19.96 -2.88 14.47
CA PRO A 72 -20.77 -1.75 14.02
C PRO A 72 -19.89 -0.57 13.62
N VAL A 73 -20.11 -0.05 12.41
CA VAL A 73 -19.38 1.09 11.87
C VAL A 73 -20.34 2.27 11.69
N ARG A 74 -19.90 3.48 11.99
CA ARG A 74 -20.57 4.72 11.57
C ARG A 74 -19.54 5.75 11.12
N VAL A 75 -19.92 6.56 10.14
CA VAL A 75 -19.12 7.69 9.68
C VAL A 75 -19.81 9.00 10.05
N VAL A 76 -19.06 9.93 10.65
CA VAL A 76 -19.52 11.26 11.01
C VAL A 76 -18.72 12.27 10.21
N VAL A 77 -19.36 12.98 9.29
CA VAL A 77 -18.69 13.96 8.42
C VAL A 77 -19.07 15.37 8.85
N ALA A 78 -18.05 16.16 9.18
CA ALA A 78 -18.25 17.49 9.76
C ALA A 78 -18.82 18.48 8.75
N THR A 79 -18.30 18.48 7.52
CA THR A 79 -18.67 19.43 6.46
C THR A 79 -19.14 18.71 5.20
N ASP A 80 -19.71 19.46 4.27
CA ASP A 80 -20.13 18.91 2.98
C ASP A 80 -19.08 19.02 1.87
N GLY A 81 -17.87 19.52 2.20
CA GLY A 81 -16.79 19.65 1.22
C GLY A 81 -17.09 20.63 0.07
N ALA A 82 -18.03 21.55 0.29
CA ALA A 82 -18.57 22.45 -0.72
C ALA A 82 -17.56 23.51 -1.21
N ALA A 83 -16.48 23.75 -0.45
CA ALA A 83 -15.45 24.73 -0.76
C ALA A 83 -14.21 24.12 -1.44
N SER A 84 -14.22 22.82 -1.74
CA SER A 84 -13.12 22.11 -2.42
C SER A 84 -12.73 22.72 -3.77
N HIS A 85 -13.69 23.29 -4.49
CA HIS A 85 -13.48 23.91 -5.81
C HIS A 85 -13.89 25.40 -5.79
N PRO A 86 -13.11 26.28 -5.13
CA PRO A 86 -13.51 27.68 -4.93
C PRO A 86 -13.59 28.47 -6.24
N ASP A 87 -12.82 28.05 -7.25
CA ASP A 87 -12.74 28.68 -8.57
C ASP A 87 -13.54 27.94 -9.65
N ALA A 88 -14.33 26.92 -9.29
CA ALA A 88 -15.14 26.18 -10.25
C ALA A 88 -16.21 27.06 -10.89
N SER A 89 -16.40 26.84 -12.18
CA SER A 89 -17.44 27.51 -12.97
C SER A 89 -18.53 26.53 -13.42
N ALA A 90 -18.22 25.23 -13.45
CA ALA A 90 -19.17 24.22 -13.88
C ALA A 90 -20.30 24.03 -12.85
N TRP A 91 -19.95 23.95 -11.56
CA TRP A 91 -20.87 23.56 -10.50
C TRP A 91 -20.89 24.60 -9.38
N SER A 92 -22.07 24.86 -8.80
CA SER A 92 -22.18 25.71 -7.60
C SER A 92 -21.76 24.94 -6.34
N PRO A 93 -21.32 25.63 -5.27
CA PRO A 93 -21.03 24.98 -3.98
C PRO A 93 -22.21 24.16 -3.44
N SER A 94 -23.45 24.65 -3.62
CA SER A 94 -24.65 23.92 -3.21
C SER A 94 -24.89 22.61 -3.98
N ARG A 95 -24.60 22.61 -5.29
CA ARG A 95 -24.65 21.39 -6.11
C ARG A 95 -23.56 20.43 -5.68
N LEU A 96 -22.34 20.93 -5.49
CA LEU A 96 -21.19 20.13 -5.09
C LEU A 96 -21.42 19.45 -3.73
N ALA A 97 -21.95 20.18 -2.74
CA ALA A 97 -22.33 19.63 -1.45
C ALA A 97 -23.31 18.44 -1.57
N ALA A 98 -24.35 18.59 -2.38
CA ALA A 98 -25.33 17.53 -2.60
C ALA A 98 -24.72 16.30 -3.29
N VAL A 99 -23.83 16.51 -4.26
CA VAL A 99 -23.11 15.43 -4.95
C VAL A 99 -22.18 14.71 -3.98
N ARG A 100 -21.30 15.42 -3.27
CA ARG A 100 -20.34 14.81 -2.35
C ARG A 100 -20.99 14.01 -1.23
N ARG A 101 -22.17 14.42 -0.75
CA ARG A 101 -22.97 13.60 0.20
C ARG A 101 -23.39 12.26 -0.41
N ALA A 102 -23.90 12.28 -1.65
CA ALA A 102 -24.29 11.07 -2.35
C ALA A 102 -23.10 10.17 -2.72
N GLU A 103 -21.95 10.76 -3.05
CA GLU A 103 -20.70 10.05 -3.30
C GLU A 103 -20.21 9.32 -2.05
N LEU A 104 -20.25 9.97 -0.88
CA LEU A 104 -19.94 9.32 0.39
C LEU A 104 -20.89 8.15 0.70
N ASP A 105 -22.19 8.33 0.53
CA ASP A 105 -23.16 7.25 0.74
C ASP A 105 -22.87 6.05 -0.18
N ALA A 106 -22.51 6.31 -1.45
CA ALA A 106 -22.12 5.28 -2.40
C ALA A 106 -20.80 4.60 -2.00
N ALA A 107 -19.79 5.37 -1.59
CA ALA A 107 -18.51 4.87 -1.11
C ALA A 107 -18.69 3.97 0.13
N LEU A 108 -19.53 4.36 1.08
CA LEU A 108 -19.86 3.52 2.24
C LEU A 108 -20.66 2.28 1.85
N GLY A 109 -21.47 2.35 0.79
CA GLY A 109 -22.08 1.18 0.15
C GLY A 109 -21.06 0.17 -0.36
N ARG A 110 -19.81 0.57 -0.65
CA ARG A 110 -18.70 -0.32 -1.03
C ARG A 110 -17.92 -0.83 0.19
N LEU A 111 -17.67 0.04 1.17
CA LEU A 111 -16.83 -0.28 2.32
C LEU A 111 -17.58 -1.02 3.43
N ALA A 112 -18.73 -0.48 3.85
CA ALA A 112 -19.48 -0.95 5.00
C ALA A 112 -21.00 -0.87 4.74
N PRO A 113 -21.54 -1.69 3.81
CA PRO A 113 -22.93 -1.61 3.37
C PRO A 113 -23.96 -1.52 4.52
N GLY A 114 -24.84 -0.52 4.46
CA GLY A 114 -25.89 -0.30 5.46
C GLY A 114 -25.44 0.44 6.73
N SER A 115 -24.16 0.78 6.85
CA SER A 115 -23.65 1.65 7.91
C SER A 115 -24.09 3.11 7.68
N PRO A 116 -24.43 3.87 8.73
CA PRO A 116 -24.89 5.24 8.59
C PRO A 116 -23.75 6.23 8.30
N ALA A 117 -24.03 7.19 7.41
CA ALA A 117 -23.27 8.43 7.24
C ALA A 117 -24.03 9.59 7.89
N GLU A 118 -23.42 10.24 8.88
CA GLU A 118 -24.01 11.37 9.59
C GLU A 118 -23.30 12.66 9.22
N HIS A 119 -24.04 13.57 8.61
CA HIS A 119 -23.52 14.87 8.20
C HIS A 119 -23.90 15.95 9.22
N LEU A 120 -22.89 16.60 9.80
CA LEU A 120 -23.11 17.70 10.76
C LEU A 120 -23.48 19.02 10.04
N GLY A 121 -23.15 19.15 8.76
CA GLY A 121 -23.48 20.32 7.94
C GLY A 121 -22.79 21.61 8.39
N LEU A 122 -21.58 21.49 8.95
CA LEU A 122 -20.79 22.62 9.41
C LEU A 122 -20.06 23.30 8.24
N PRO A 123 -19.67 24.59 8.40
CA PRO A 123 -18.97 25.33 7.34
C PRO A 123 -17.61 24.72 7.01
N ASP A 124 -17.40 24.42 5.73
CA ASP A 124 -16.12 24.00 5.14
C ASP A 124 -15.07 25.12 5.24
N GLY A 125 -13.90 24.81 5.81
CA GLY A 125 -12.83 25.74 6.17
C GLY A 125 -13.01 26.45 7.51
N GLY A 126 -14.11 26.18 8.22
CA GLY A 126 -14.52 26.90 9.43
C GLY A 126 -14.41 26.11 10.74
N LEU A 127 -13.92 24.86 10.73
CA LEU A 127 -14.04 23.97 11.89
C LEU A 127 -13.22 24.42 13.10
N ALA A 128 -12.12 25.14 12.89
CA ALA A 128 -11.29 25.68 13.98
C ALA A 128 -12.08 26.60 14.93
N GLY A 129 -13.11 27.29 14.43
CA GLY A 129 -13.99 28.13 15.26
C GLY A 129 -15.06 27.34 16.03
N LEU A 130 -15.19 26.05 15.77
CA LEU A 130 -16.29 25.19 16.25
C LEU A 130 -15.79 23.96 17.03
N GLU A 131 -14.52 23.90 17.41
CA GLU A 131 -13.93 22.76 18.13
C GLU A 131 -14.73 22.30 19.37
N PRO A 132 -15.24 23.19 20.26
CA PRO A 132 -16.04 22.76 21.40
C PRO A 132 -17.35 22.05 20.97
N SER A 133 -18.03 22.60 19.97
CA SER A 133 -19.26 22.00 19.43
C SER A 133 -18.98 20.67 18.73
N LEU A 134 -17.88 20.57 17.97
CA LEU A 134 -17.44 19.31 17.38
C LEU A 134 -17.17 18.24 18.44
N ALA A 135 -16.54 18.62 19.55
CA ALA A 135 -16.27 17.69 20.65
C ALA A 135 -17.59 17.23 21.31
N ASP A 136 -18.59 18.09 21.43
CA ASP A 136 -19.93 17.72 21.92
C ASP A 136 -20.62 16.73 20.98
N GLU A 137 -20.60 16.98 19.67
CA GLU A 137 -21.18 16.10 18.65
C GLU A 137 -20.50 14.72 18.64
N LEU A 138 -19.17 14.66 18.67
CA LEU A 138 -18.44 13.39 18.73
C LEU A 138 -18.68 12.66 20.06
N ALA A 139 -18.70 13.38 21.19
CA ALA A 139 -18.93 12.78 22.50
C ALA A 139 -20.34 12.17 22.63
N ALA A 140 -21.35 12.75 21.97
CA ALA A 140 -22.71 12.22 21.93
C ALA A 140 -22.80 10.86 21.20
N ARG A 141 -21.77 10.52 20.41
CA ARG A 141 -21.71 9.30 19.58
C ARG A 141 -20.69 8.28 20.08
N CYS A 142 -20.07 8.52 21.23
CA CYS A 142 -19.04 7.66 21.80
C CYS A 142 -19.41 7.17 23.21
N GLY A 143 -18.98 5.94 23.52
CA GLY A 143 -18.92 5.34 24.85
C GLY A 143 -17.51 4.82 25.19
N GLU A 144 -17.37 4.19 26.36
CA GLU A 144 -16.06 3.71 26.87
C GLU A 144 -15.41 2.64 25.97
N ARG A 145 -16.22 1.93 25.18
CA ARG A 145 -15.78 0.85 24.28
C ARG A 145 -15.87 1.25 22.80
N THR A 146 -15.93 2.54 22.51
CA THR A 146 -15.87 3.06 21.14
C THR A 146 -14.41 3.23 20.71
N LEU A 147 -14.09 2.79 19.48
CA LEU A 147 -12.90 3.24 18.77
C LEU A 147 -13.29 4.44 17.91
N LEU A 148 -12.76 5.62 18.23
CA LEU A 148 -12.94 6.85 17.47
C LEU A 148 -11.72 7.11 16.59
N LEU A 149 -11.89 7.04 15.27
CA LEU A 149 -10.91 7.48 14.28
C LEU A 149 -11.19 8.91 13.85
N ALA A 150 -10.15 9.74 13.74
CA ALA A 150 -10.25 11.11 13.25
C ALA A 150 -8.97 11.51 12.50
N PRO A 151 -8.98 12.60 11.71
CA PRO A 151 -7.76 13.12 11.12
C PRO A 151 -6.70 13.43 12.19
N TRP A 152 -5.44 13.33 11.81
CA TRP A 152 -4.34 13.65 12.72
C TRP A 152 -4.33 15.13 13.08
N THR A 153 -4.07 15.43 14.35
CA THR A 153 -4.04 16.81 14.88
C THR A 153 -2.94 17.69 14.29
N GLY A 154 -2.00 17.07 13.58
CA GLY A 154 -0.90 17.73 12.88
C GLY A 154 -0.92 17.44 11.37
N ASP A 155 -2.07 17.09 10.80
CA ASP A 155 -2.22 16.83 9.37
C ASP A 155 -2.01 18.09 8.52
N GLY A 156 -2.06 19.29 9.12
CA GLY A 156 -1.71 20.55 8.48
C GLY A 156 -2.86 21.21 7.73
N HIS A 157 -3.97 20.50 7.54
CA HIS A 157 -5.24 21.08 7.09
C HIS A 157 -6.01 21.61 8.31
N PRO A 158 -6.42 22.90 8.35
CA PRO A 158 -7.02 23.50 9.55
C PRO A 158 -8.24 22.75 10.08
N ASP A 159 -9.11 22.26 9.19
CA ASP A 159 -10.30 21.49 9.57
C ASP A 159 -9.96 20.10 10.12
N HIS A 160 -8.92 19.45 9.57
CA HIS A 160 -8.47 18.13 10.03
C HIS A 160 -7.88 18.26 11.42
N ASP A 161 -7.01 19.25 11.61
CA ASP A 161 -6.35 19.51 12.88
C ASP A 161 -7.39 19.86 13.97
N ALA A 162 -8.42 20.64 13.63
CA ALA A 162 -9.52 21.00 14.53
C ALA A 162 -10.39 19.78 14.89
N LEU A 163 -10.78 18.97 13.90
CA LEU A 163 -11.57 17.76 14.13
C LEU A 163 -10.79 16.72 14.95
N GLY A 164 -9.50 16.55 14.68
CA GLY A 164 -8.62 15.70 15.47
C GLY A 164 -8.56 16.11 16.94
N ARG A 165 -8.41 17.41 17.23
CA ARG A 165 -8.43 17.93 18.62
C ARG A 165 -9.79 17.73 19.28
N ALA A 166 -10.87 17.95 18.55
CA ALA A 166 -12.23 17.71 19.04
C ALA A 166 -12.45 16.23 19.37
N ALA A 167 -11.90 15.31 18.57
CA ALA A 167 -11.95 13.87 18.81
C ALA A 167 -11.16 13.45 20.06
N GLU A 168 -9.97 14.01 20.29
CA GLU A 168 -9.20 13.79 21.53
C GLU A 168 -10.01 14.22 22.78
N GLU A 169 -10.65 15.38 22.72
CA GLU A 169 -11.49 15.89 23.81
C GLU A 169 -12.76 15.04 24.02
N ALA A 170 -13.42 14.61 22.95
CA ALA A 170 -14.56 13.70 23.02
C ALA A 170 -14.16 12.35 23.63
N GLY A 171 -13.04 11.77 23.20
CA GLY A 171 -12.50 10.54 23.75
C GLY A 171 -12.21 10.65 25.23
N ARG A 172 -11.55 11.74 25.66
CA ARG A 172 -11.28 12.02 27.07
C ARG A 172 -12.55 12.11 27.93
N ARG A 173 -13.63 12.74 27.41
CA ARG A 173 -14.91 12.89 28.12
C ARG A 173 -15.68 11.57 28.26
N ARG A 174 -15.56 10.68 27.27
CA ARG A 174 -16.37 9.46 27.15
C ARG A 174 -15.61 8.18 27.49
N GLY A 175 -14.31 8.27 27.72
CA GLY A 175 -13.44 7.11 27.91
C GLY A 175 -13.20 6.32 26.62
N ALA A 176 -13.52 6.87 25.44
CA ALA A 176 -13.33 6.20 24.16
C ALA A 176 -11.85 6.14 23.77
N ALA A 177 -11.46 5.08 23.07
CA ALA A 177 -10.12 5.02 22.48
C ALA A 177 -10.07 5.89 21.24
N VAL A 178 -9.09 6.79 21.15
CA VAL A 178 -8.89 7.64 19.98
C VAL A 178 -7.66 7.17 19.21
N ALA A 179 -7.80 7.02 17.91
CA ALA A 179 -6.69 6.86 16.99
C ALA A 179 -6.85 7.85 15.83
N HIS A 180 -5.73 8.27 15.24
CA HIS A 180 -5.73 9.26 14.19
C HIS A 180 -5.26 8.68 12.87
N TYR A 181 -5.69 9.26 11.76
CA TYR A 181 -5.14 8.97 10.45
C TYR A 181 -4.56 10.23 9.79
N PRO A 182 -3.35 10.16 9.23
CA PRO A 182 -2.83 11.20 8.36
C PRO A 182 -3.42 11.12 6.95
N LEU A 183 -3.72 12.26 6.34
CA LEU A 183 -4.09 12.36 4.92
C LEU A 183 -3.14 13.32 4.19
N TRP A 184 -3.08 14.58 4.61
CA TRP A 184 -2.23 15.57 3.97
C TRP A 184 -0.79 15.52 4.43
N LEU A 185 -0.46 14.92 5.58
CA LEU A 185 0.92 14.67 5.99
C LEU A 185 1.72 13.96 4.91
N TRP A 186 1.13 12.99 4.20
CA TRP A 186 1.81 12.28 3.10
C TRP A 186 2.26 13.21 1.98
N HIS A 187 1.57 14.34 1.84
CA HIS A 187 1.82 15.36 0.83
C HIS A 187 2.90 16.33 1.24
N TRP A 188 2.74 17.05 2.34
CA TRP A 188 3.64 18.13 2.73
C TRP A 188 4.80 17.67 3.61
N GLY A 189 4.65 16.53 4.28
CA GLY A 189 5.59 16.01 5.27
C GLY A 189 6.60 15.05 4.70
N ARG A 190 7.55 14.65 5.53
CA ARG A 190 8.52 13.58 5.26
C ARG A 190 8.38 12.53 6.37
N PRO A 191 8.97 11.33 6.22
CA PRO A 191 8.98 10.32 7.28
C PRO A 191 9.38 10.84 8.67
N ASP A 192 10.30 11.81 8.75
CA ASP A 192 10.73 12.40 10.03
C ASP A 192 9.71 13.34 10.68
N ASP A 193 8.68 13.73 9.95
CA ASP A 193 7.57 14.54 10.46
C ASP A 193 6.47 13.67 11.10
N LEU A 194 6.51 12.34 10.92
CA LEU A 194 5.59 11.37 11.54
C LEU A 194 6.11 10.89 12.90
N ASP A 195 5.24 10.83 13.90
CA ASP A 195 5.55 10.19 15.18
C ASP A 195 5.38 8.67 15.09
N TRP A 196 6.44 7.99 14.64
CA TRP A 196 6.47 6.53 14.49
C TRP A 196 6.29 5.77 15.82
N SER A 197 6.50 6.40 16.98
CA SER A 197 6.27 5.74 18.27
C SER A 197 4.78 5.45 18.55
N ARG A 198 3.89 6.12 17.82
CA ARG A 198 2.44 5.97 17.86
C ARG A 198 1.88 5.24 16.65
N ALA A 199 2.71 4.96 15.65
CA ALA A 199 2.27 4.36 14.39
C ALA A 199 1.86 2.90 14.59
N HIS A 200 0.77 2.55 13.93
CA HIS A 200 0.28 1.20 13.76
C HIS A 200 -0.13 1.04 12.29
N VAL A 201 0.13 -0.13 11.73
CA VAL A 201 -0.15 -0.45 10.33
C VAL A 201 -1.41 -1.30 10.25
N VAL A 202 -2.25 -1.04 9.27
CA VAL A 202 -3.31 -1.97 8.88
C VAL A 202 -2.91 -2.51 7.51
N GLU A 203 -2.61 -3.80 7.45
CA GLU A 203 -2.27 -4.49 6.22
C GLU A 203 -3.54 -4.86 5.47
N LEU A 204 -3.63 -4.48 4.19
CA LEU A 204 -4.81 -4.72 3.38
C LEU A 204 -4.62 -5.99 2.55
N ASP A 205 -5.56 -6.92 2.69
CA ASP A 205 -5.69 -8.03 1.76
C ASP A 205 -6.38 -7.59 0.46
N ARG A 206 -6.46 -8.50 -0.51
CA ARG A 206 -7.08 -8.22 -1.80
C ARG A 206 -8.54 -7.73 -1.69
N GLY A 207 -9.34 -8.30 -0.79
CA GLY A 207 -10.74 -7.92 -0.63
C GLY A 207 -10.89 -6.48 -0.13
N LEU A 208 -10.05 -6.09 0.84
CA LEU A 208 -10.02 -4.73 1.37
C LEU A 208 -9.51 -3.72 0.33
N LEU A 209 -8.49 -4.10 -0.46
CA LEU A 209 -7.97 -3.27 -1.56
C LEU A 209 -9.02 -3.01 -2.63
N ASP A 210 -9.74 -4.05 -3.07
CA ASP A 210 -10.80 -3.92 -4.08
C ASP A 210 -11.96 -3.06 -3.56
N ALA A 211 -12.39 -3.27 -2.31
CA ALA A 211 -13.44 -2.47 -1.69
C ALA A 211 -13.04 -0.99 -1.60
N LYS A 212 -11.80 -0.71 -1.19
CA LYS A 212 -11.26 0.66 -1.11
C LYS A 212 -11.15 1.31 -2.49
N ALA A 213 -10.61 0.60 -3.48
CA ALA A 213 -10.51 1.13 -4.84
C ALA A 213 -11.89 1.45 -5.43
N ALA A 214 -12.89 0.57 -5.21
CA ALA A 214 -14.25 0.82 -5.63
C ALA A 214 -14.86 2.04 -4.92
N ALA A 215 -14.62 2.20 -3.61
CA ALA A 215 -15.09 3.34 -2.84
C ALA A 215 -14.46 4.68 -3.29
N VAL A 216 -13.16 4.69 -3.56
CA VAL A 216 -12.45 5.87 -4.10
C VAL A 216 -13.07 6.32 -5.44
N ALA A 217 -13.46 5.37 -6.29
CA ALA A 217 -14.08 5.66 -7.58
C ALA A 217 -15.48 6.30 -7.47
N GLU A 218 -16.17 6.18 -6.33
CA GLU A 218 -17.46 6.84 -6.12
C GLU A 218 -17.31 8.35 -5.89
N HIS A 219 -16.11 8.84 -5.51
CA HIS A 219 -15.83 10.27 -5.29
C HIS A 219 -15.44 11.00 -6.59
N ALA A 220 -16.23 10.81 -7.66
CA ALA A 220 -15.92 11.30 -9.01
C ALA A 220 -15.75 12.83 -9.06
N SER A 221 -16.51 13.58 -8.25
CA SER A 221 -16.39 15.05 -8.18
C SER A 221 -15.03 15.53 -7.67
N GLN A 222 -14.26 14.66 -7.01
CA GLN A 222 -12.94 15.00 -6.48
C GLN A 222 -11.80 14.43 -7.33
N THR A 223 -12.06 13.35 -8.07
CA THR A 223 -11.05 12.60 -8.85
C THR A 223 -11.10 12.89 -10.35
N GLU A 224 -12.23 13.38 -10.86
CA GLU A 224 -12.44 13.75 -12.25
C GLU A 224 -12.70 15.27 -12.41
N PRO A 225 -12.39 15.86 -13.58
CA PRO A 225 -12.71 17.26 -13.81
C PRO A 225 -14.23 17.50 -13.80
N LEU A 226 -14.71 18.50 -13.05
CA LEU A 226 -16.13 18.91 -13.03
C LEU A 226 -16.57 19.52 -14.36
N GLY A 227 -15.60 20.00 -15.15
CA GLY A 227 -15.74 20.78 -16.37
C GLY A 227 -14.37 21.07 -17.01
N PRO A 228 -14.34 21.80 -18.14
CA PRO A 228 -13.12 22.03 -18.90
C PRO A 228 -12.24 23.17 -18.36
N CYS A 229 -12.73 23.98 -17.42
CA CYS A 229 -11.99 25.17 -16.96
C CYS A 229 -10.92 24.81 -15.91
N PRO A 230 -9.87 25.62 -15.75
CA PRO A 230 -8.82 25.35 -14.75
C PRO A 230 -9.33 25.20 -13.32
N GLY A 231 -10.39 25.94 -12.93
CA GLY A 231 -11.01 25.83 -11.61
C GLY A 231 -11.91 24.60 -11.41
N ASP A 232 -12.16 23.83 -12.48
CA ASP A 232 -12.94 22.60 -12.45
C ASP A 232 -12.04 21.35 -12.40
N ARG A 233 -10.74 21.50 -12.17
CA ARG A 233 -9.78 20.39 -12.10
C ARG A 233 -10.00 19.53 -10.85
N PRO A 234 -9.64 18.23 -10.89
CA PRO A 234 -9.68 17.37 -9.72
C PRO A 234 -8.86 17.93 -8.56
N VAL A 235 -9.41 17.87 -7.35
CA VAL A 235 -8.72 18.22 -6.10
C VAL A 235 -7.87 17.04 -5.61
N VAL A 236 -8.38 15.82 -5.76
CA VAL A 236 -7.66 14.59 -5.46
C VAL A 236 -6.78 14.25 -6.65
N THR A 237 -5.50 14.60 -6.51
CA THR A 237 -4.49 14.44 -7.57
C THR A 237 -3.94 13.02 -7.63
N GLU A 238 -3.26 12.68 -8.74
CA GLU A 238 -2.61 11.39 -8.94
C GLU A 238 -1.69 10.95 -7.77
N PRO A 239 -0.84 11.83 -7.17
CA PRO A 239 -0.09 11.47 -5.96
C PRO A 239 -0.97 11.06 -4.76
N VAL A 240 -2.16 11.66 -4.60
CA VAL A 240 -3.11 11.30 -3.54
C VAL A 240 -3.78 9.95 -3.84
N LEU A 241 -4.21 9.73 -5.08
CA LEU A 241 -4.78 8.44 -5.51
C LEU A 241 -3.78 7.29 -5.34
N ARG A 242 -2.51 7.52 -5.69
CA ARG A 242 -1.43 6.54 -5.51
C ARG A 242 -1.25 6.14 -4.04
N ARG A 243 -1.41 7.08 -3.11
CA ARG A 243 -1.36 6.82 -1.66
C ARG A 243 -2.58 6.05 -1.17
N ALA A 244 -3.76 6.37 -1.69
CA ALA A 244 -4.99 5.65 -1.37
C ALA A 244 -4.90 4.17 -1.81
N GLY A 245 -4.14 3.88 -2.88
CA GLY A 245 -3.89 2.52 -3.38
C GLY A 245 -2.73 1.75 -2.74
N ARG A 246 -2.14 2.24 -1.64
CA ARG A 246 -1.10 1.50 -0.89
C ARG A 246 -1.66 0.19 -0.32
N LEU A 247 -0.80 -0.82 -0.18
CA LEU A 247 -1.14 -2.08 0.49
C LEU A 247 -1.29 -1.95 2.01
N VAL A 248 -0.99 -0.79 2.56
CA VAL A 248 -1.03 -0.51 4.00
C VAL A 248 -1.73 0.83 4.25
N GLU A 249 -2.50 0.87 5.32
CA GLU A 249 -2.98 2.11 5.95
C GLU A 249 -2.25 2.33 7.27
N LEU A 250 -2.13 3.59 7.69
CA LEU A 250 -1.44 3.94 8.94
C LEU A 250 -2.39 4.68 9.86
N VAL A 251 -2.45 4.23 11.11
CA VAL A 251 -3.13 4.93 12.20
C VAL A 251 -2.17 5.25 13.33
N LEU A 252 -2.38 6.39 13.98
CA LEU A 252 -1.61 6.89 15.11
C LEU A 252 -2.42 6.74 16.38
N SER A 253 -1.99 5.87 17.30
CA SER A 253 -2.71 5.62 18.54
C SER A 253 -1.77 5.58 19.74
N ALA A 254 -2.33 5.63 20.94
CA ALA A 254 -1.56 5.40 22.15
C ALA A 254 -1.07 3.93 22.17
N PRO A 255 0.15 3.66 22.69
CA PRO A 255 0.66 2.30 22.80
C PRO A 255 -0.33 1.38 23.53
N GLY A 256 -0.59 0.21 22.93
CA GLY A 256 -1.49 -0.79 23.49
C GLY A 256 -2.97 -0.43 23.39
N ALA A 257 -3.38 0.61 22.65
CA ALA A 257 -4.79 0.95 22.41
C ALA A 257 -5.46 0.04 21.36
N LEU A 258 -4.70 -0.49 20.40
CA LEU A 258 -5.20 -1.36 19.35
C LEU A 258 -4.74 -2.81 19.58
N PRO A 259 -5.57 -3.81 19.23
CA PRO A 259 -5.11 -5.20 19.19
C PRO A 259 -4.10 -5.37 18.05
N LEU A 260 -3.06 -6.19 18.26
CA LEU A 260 -1.94 -6.33 17.34
C LEU A 260 -1.81 -7.78 16.85
N ILE A 261 -1.42 -7.94 15.59
CA ILE A 261 -1.08 -9.24 15.02
C ILE A 261 0.27 -9.69 15.64
N PRO A 262 0.36 -10.90 16.21
CA PRO A 262 1.63 -11.43 16.68
C PRO A 262 2.57 -11.72 15.50
N ALA A 263 3.88 -11.57 15.72
CA ALA A 263 4.88 -11.91 14.70
C ALA A 263 4.78 -13.39 14.29
N ARG A 264 4.86 -13.66 12.97
CA ARG A 264 4.80 -15.01 12.41
C ARG A 264 6.18 -15.69 12.45
N PRO A 265 6.32 -16.89 13.05
CA PRO A 265 7.56 -17.67 12.98
C PRO A 265 7.84 -18.21 11.57
N ASP A 266 9.12 -18.29 11.18
CA ASP A 266 9.54 -18.78 9.84
C ASP A 266 9.03 -20.19 9.50
N ALA A 267 8.99 -21.08 10.49
CA ALA A 267 8.48 -22.44 10.30
C ALA A 267 7.00 -22.48 9.84
N GLN A 268 6.19 -21.49 10.23
CA GLN A 268 4.80 -21.38 9.78
C GLN A 268 4.70 -20.91 8.33
N VAL A 269 5.68 -20.15 7.84
CA VAL A 269 5.73 -19.68 6.45
C VAL A 269 6.24 -20.76 5.52
N ALA A 270 7.27 -21.52 5.90
CA ALA A 270 7.85 -22.57 5.06
C ALA A 270 6.92 -23.78 4.86
N ALA A 271 6.18 -24.18 5.89
CA ALA A 271 5.43 -25.44 5.89
C ALA A 271 4.41 -25.58 4.74
N PRO A 272 3.60 -24.55 4.38
CA PRO A 272 2.72 -24.63 3.21
C PRO A 272 3.44 -24.85 1.88
N PHE A 273 4.63 -24.25 1.69
CA PHE A 273 5.42 -24.44 0.47
C PHE A 273 6.04 -25.84 0.41
N ASP A 274 6.59 -26.32 1.53
CA ASP A 274 7.16 -27.66 1.60
C ASP A 274 6.08 -28.74 1.37
N ALA A 275 4.87 -28.54 1.90
CA ALA A 275 3.74 -29.44 1.70
C ALA A 275 3.33 -29.58 0.22
N MET A 276 3.56 -28.55 -0.62
CA MET A 276 3.28 -28.65 -2.05
C MET A 276 4.13 -29.73 -2.73
N TYR A 277 5.32 -30.03 -2.20
CA TYR A 277 6.22 -31.06 -2.73
C TYR A 277 5.94 -32.48 -2.21
N ASP A 278 4.88 -32.69 -1.42
CA ASP A 278 4.55 -34.02 -0.88
C ASP A 278 4.08 -35.00 -1.96
N GLU A 279 3.47 -34.50 -3.03
CA GLU A 279 2.97 -35.31 -4.15
C GLU A 279 3.99 -35.48 -5.29
N GLY A 280 5.16 -34.82 -5.23
CA GLY A 280 6.21 -34.96 -6.22
C GLY A 280 7.23 -33.81 -6.27
N PRO A 281 8.29 -33.94 -7.09
CA PRO A 281 9.38 -32.95 -7.16
C PRO A 281 9.03 -31.70 -7.97
N ASP A 282 7.93 -31.69 -8.72
CA ASP A 282 7.49 -30.58 -9.58
C ASP A 282 5.98 -30.33 -9.46
N PRO A 283 5.50 -29.76 -8.33
CA PRO A 283 4.07 -29.65 -8.07
C PRO A 283 3.34 -28.63 -8.96
N TRP A 284 4.09 -27.79 -9.67
CA TRP A 284 3.54 -26.83 -10.65
C TRP A 284 3.75 -27.26 -12.11
N GLY A 285 4.37 -28.41 -12.36
CA GLY A 285 4.66 -28.89 -13.71
C GLY A 285 5.60 -27.96 -14.49
N PHE A 286 6.53 -27.29 -13.83
CA PHE A 286 7.45 -26.31 -14.40
C PHE A 286 8.24 -26.81 -15.61
N GLU A 287 8.59 -28.10 -15.65
CA GLU A 287 9.33 -28.70 -16.77
C GLU A 287 8.43 -28.93 -17.99
N GLY A 288 7.22 -29.46 -17.77
CA GLY A 288 6.27 -29.84 -18.82
C GLY A 288 5.41 -28.68 -19.34
N SER A 289 5.19 -27.65 -18.53
CA SER A 289 4.29 -26.54 -18.84
C SER A 289 4.87 -25.56 -19.89
N PHE A 290 4.14 -25.38 -20.99
CA PHE A 290 4.47 -24.35 -21.98
C PHE A 290 4.34 -22.95 -21.39
N PHE A 291 3.34 -22.72 -20.53
CA PHE A 291 3.14 -21.46 -19.83
C PHE A 291 4.39 -21.07 -19.03
N GLU A 292 4.93 -22.00 -18.23
CA GLU A 292 6.12 -21.75 -17.40
C GLU A 292 7.39 -21.57 -18.24
N ARG A 293 7.58 -22.38 -19.29
CA ARG A 293 8.70 -22.18 -20.24
C ARG A 293 8.63 -20.80 -20.90
N ARG A 294 7.45 -20.41 -21.39
CA ARG A 294 7.22 -19.12 -22.04
C ARG A 294 7.49 -17.95 -21.10
N LYS A 295 7.04 -18.03 -19.84
CA LYS A 295 7.31 -17.00 -18.81
C LYS A 295 8.82 -16.81 -18.61
N ARG A 296 9.58 -17.92 -18.50
CA ARG A 296 11.06 -17.86 -18.42
C ARG A 296 11.72 -17.32 -19.70
N ASP A 297 11.18 -17.64 -20.88
CA ASP A 297 11.64 -17.09 -22.16
C ASP A 297 11.44 -15.57 -22.22
N LEU A 298 10.27 -15.09 -21.77
CA LEU A 298 9.96 -13.66 -21.69
C LEU A 298 10.94 -12.93 -20.78
N VAL A 299 11.17 -13.43 -19.56
CA VAL A 299 12.13 -12.83 -18.62
C VAL A 299 13.52 -12.71 -19.26
N ALA A 300 14.02 -13.76 -19.92
CA ALA A 300 15.34 -13.71 -20.55
C ALA A 300 15.43 -12.73 -21.75
N ALA A 301 14.32 -12.54 -22.46
CA ALA A 301 14.24 -11.71 -23.66
C ALA A 301 14.14 -10.20 -23.37
N VAL A 302 13.59 -9.82 -22.22
CA VAL A 302 13.34 -8.40 -21.85
C VAL A 302 14.49 -7.76 -21.07
N LEU A 303 15.52 -8.53 -20.71
CA LEU A 303 16.71 -8.02 -20.00
C LEU A 303 17.46 -6.98 -20.83
N GLY A 304 17.80 -5.84 -20.22
CA GLY A 304 18.47 -4.73 -20.90
C GLY A 304 19.97 -4.94 -21.15
N ARG A 305 20.59 -5.98 -20.57
CA ARG A 305 22.01 -6.31 -20.78
C ARG A 305 22.19 -7.74 -21.26
N GLN A 306 23.18 -7.95 -22.12
CA GLN A 306 23.58 -9.31 -22.51
C GLN A 306 24.22 -10.09 -21.36
N HIS A 307 24.90 -9.43 -20.43
CA HIS A 307 25.54 -10.07 -19.29
C HIS A 307 25.50 -9.16 -18.04
N TYR A 308 25.37 -9.77 -16.89
CA TYR A 308 25.32 -9.16 -15.55
C TYR A 308 26.49 -9.67 -14.71
N HIS A 309 26.84 -8.95 -13.65
CA HIS A 309 27.86 -9.43 -12.71
C HIS A 309 27.24 -10.29 -11.61
N THR A 310 26.18 -9.82 -10.98
CA THR A 310 25.51 -10.52 -9.87
C THR A 310 24.00 -10.37 -10.00
N ALA A 311 23.35 -11.50 -10.29
CA ALA A 311 21.90 -11.60 -10.28
C ALA A 311 21.39 -12.12 -8.94
N LEU A 312 20.28 -11.56 -8.46
CA LEU A 312 19.50 -12.05 -7.34
C LEU A 312 18.15 -12.54 -7.86
N GLU A 313 17.80 -13.77 -7.55
CA GLU A 313 16.46 -14.31 -7.79
C GLU A 313 15.80 -14.66 -6.45
N ILE A 314 14.62 -14.09 -6.20
CA ILE A 314 13.82 -14.38 -5.01
C ILE A 314 12.60 -15.20 -5.44
N GLY A 315 12.40 -16.35 -4.79
CA GLY A 315 11.41 -17.34 -5.19
C GLY A 315 11.91 -18.23 -6.32
N CYS A 316 13.14 -18.76 -6.20
CA CYS A 316 13.77 -19.52 -7.28
C CYS A 316 13.20 -20.92 -7.51
N ALA A 317 12.38 -21.43 -6.58
CA ALA A 317 11.78 -22.75 -6.61
C ALA A 317 12.81 -23.84 -6.97
N THR A 318 12.54 -24.63 -8.01
CA THR A 318 13.42 -25.71 -8.50
C THR A 318 14.60 -25.24 -9.35
N GLY A 319 14.78 -23.92 -9.54
CA GLY A 319 15.97 -23.35 -10.16
C GLY A 319 15.96 -23.27 -11.69
N LEU A 320 14.81 -23.50 -12.35
CA LEU A 320 14.74 -23.50 -13.82
C LEU A 320 14.99 -22.12 -14.45
N LEU A 321 14.53 -21.04 -13.80
CA LEU A 321 14.86 -19.68 -14.22
C LEU A 321 16.30 -19.35 -13.83
N THR A 322 16.74 -19.72 -12.63
CA THR A 322 18.12 -19.54 -12.15
C THR A 322 19.15 -20.08 -13.13
N THR A 323 18.93 -21.26 -13.70
CA THR A 323 19.83 -21.85 -14.69
C THR A 323 20.01 -20.97 -15.93
N ARG A 324 18.95 -20.29 -16.37
CA ARG A 324 19.04 -19.33 -17.49
C ARG A 324 19.71 -18.02 -17.09
N LEU A 325 19.52 -17.60 -15.85
CA LEU A 325 20.22 -16.42 -15.33
C LEU A 325 21.73 -16.68 -15.20
N ALA A 326 22.15 -17.91 -14.87
CA ALA A 326 23.55 -18.31 -14.79
C ALA A 326 24.28 -18.24 -16.15
N GLU A 327 23.56 -18.39 -17.27
CA GLU A 327 24.12 -18.15 -18.62
C GLU A 327 24.35 -16.65 -18.92
N ARG A 328 23.79 -15.77 -18.09
CA ARG A 328 23.76 -14.32 -18.29
C ARG A 328 24.42 -13.55 -17.14
N ALA A 329 25.00 -14.22 -16.14
CA ALA A 329 25.59 -13.59 -14.98
C ALA A 329 26.82 -14.35 -14.46
N ASP A 330 27.83 -13.63 -13.94
CA ASP A 330 29.00 -14.27 -13.31
C ASP A 330 28.61 -15.01 -12.03
N HIS A 331 27.67 -14.42 -11.28
CA HIS A 331 27.17 -14.93 -10.00
C HIS A 331 25.64 -14.82 -9.94
N VAL A 332 24.98 -15.88 -9.47
CA VAL A 332 23.54 -15.87 -9.19
C VAL A 332 23.30 -16.27 -7.75
N VAL A 333 22.65 -15.40 -6.98
CA VAL A 333 22.13 -15.72 -5.66
C VAL A 333 20.65 -16.07 -5.81
N ALA A 334 20.31 -17.33 -5.60
CA ALA A 334 18.95 -17.83 -5.77
C ALA A 334 18.37 -18.21 -4.40
N VAL A 335 17.27 -17.56 -4.04
CA VAL A 335 16.66 -17.64 -2.71
C VAL A 335 15.31 -18.32 -2.80
N ASP A 336 15.06 -19.30 -1.93
CA ASP A 336 13.73 -19.87 -1.72
C ASP A 336 13.53 -20.27 -0.26
N VAL A 337 12.27 -20.22 0.21
CA VAL A 337 11.91 -20.61 1.58
C VAL A 337 11.81 -22.13 1.73
N SER A 338 11.53 -22.85 0.63
CA SER A 338 11.39 -24.30 0.64
C SER A 338 12.75 -24.98 0.48
N GLU A 339 13.21 -25.64 1.54
CA GLU A 339 14.41 -26.50 1.45
C GLU A 339 14.19 -27.68 0.51
N ARG A 340 12.94 -28.13 0.32
CA ARG A 340 12.61 -29.18 -0.64
C ARG A 340 12.80 -28.72 -2.08
N ALA A 341 12.34 -27.51 -2.41
CA ALA A 341 12.58 -26.89 -3.71
C ALA A 341 14.09 -26.76 -3.99
N LEU A 342 14.83 -26.25 -3.01
CA LEU A 342 16.29 -26.10 -3.12
C LEU A 342 17.03 -27.43 -3.21
N ALA A 343 16.53 -28.51 -2.60
CA ALA A 343 17.11 -29.84 -2.77
C ALA A 343 17.01 -30.32 -4.22
N VAL A 344 15.89 -30.05 -4.90
CA VAL A 344 15.72 -30.32 -6.34
C VAL A 344 16.67 -29.45 -7.16
N ALA A 345 16.72 -28.15 -6.87
CA ALA A 345 17.59 -27.19 -7.59
C ALA A 345 19.08 -27.56 -7.47
N ARG A 346 19.52 -27.98 -6.27
CA ARG A 346 20.92 -28.35 -5.99
C ARG A 346 21.37 -29.59 -6.77
N ALA A 347 20.47 -30.46 -7.20
CA ALA A 347 20.80 -31.68 -7.93
C ALA A 347 21.52 -31.40 -9.27
N HIS A 348 21.24 -30.25 -9.90
CA HIS A 348 21.87 -29.82 -11.15
C HIS A 348 22.30 -28.35 -11.05
N THR A 349 23.26 -28.07 -10.17
CA THR A 349 23.75 -26.71 -9.92
C THR A 349 24.67 -26.23 -11.05
N PRO A 350 24.33 -25.15 -11.78
CA PRO A 350 25.25 -24.51 -12.71
C PRO A 350 26.42 -23.82 -12.00
N ASP A 351 27.51 -23.59 -12.73
CA ASP A 351 28.62 -22.79 -12.22
C ASP A 351 28.15 -21.37 -11.86
N GLY A 352 28.70 -20.81 -10.78
CA GLY A 352 28.38 -19.44 -10.34
C GLY A 352 27.06 -19.27 -9.56
N VAL A 353 26.29 -20.35 -9.34
CA VAL A 353 25.01 -20.29 -8.60
C VAL A 353 25.20 -20.58 -7.11
N GLN A 354 24.65 -19.71 -6.26
CA GLN A 354 24.52 -19.90 -4.82
C GLN A 354 23.04 -20.03 -4.42
N TRP A 355 22.65 -21.24 -4.04
CA TRP A 355 21.33 -21.53 -3.46
C TRP A 355 21.28 -21.13 -1.98
N ARG A 356 20.30 -20.31 -1.59
CA ARG A 356 20.11 -19.86 -0.21
C ARG A 356 18.70 -20.20 0.27
N ALA A 357 18.63 -20.99 1.34
CA ALA A 357 17.39 -21.18 2.06
C ALA A 357 17.10 -19.93 2.89
N GLY A 358 15.92 -19.37 2.69
CA GLY A 358 15.49 -18.16 3.38
C GLY A 358 14.32 -17.50 2.71
N ARG A 359 13.72 -16.55 3.42
CA ARG A 359 12.56 -15.80 2.96
C ARG A 359 12.93 -14.33 2.77
N ALA A 360 12.23 -13.66 1.88
CA ALA A 360 12.23 -12.21 1.88
C ALA A 360 11.39 -11.70 3.08
N PRO A 361 11.80 -10.59 3.71
CA PRO A 361 12.92 -9.73 3.36
C PRO A 361 14.31 -10.16 3.86
N GLU A 362 14.41 -11.07 4.83
CA GLU A 362 15.66 -11.38 5.54
C GLU A 362 16.77 -11.93 4.64
N ALA A 363 16.40 -12.68 3.61
CA ALA A 363 17.32 -13.33 2.69
C ALA A 363 17.84 -12.43 1.56
N VAL A 364 17.35 -11.18 1.46
CA VAL A 364 17.89 -10.20 0.50
C VAL A 364 19.32 -9.82 0.91
N PRO A 365 20.33 -10.00 0.02
CA PRO A 365 21.72 -9.67 0.33
C PRO A 365 21.95 -8.16 0.43
N ASP A 366 23.04 -7.76 1.10
CA ASP A 366 23.44 -6.34 1.22
C ASP A 366 23.88 -5.69 -0.11
N GLY A 367 24.18 -6.51 -1.13
CA GLY A 367 24.62 -6.07 -2.45
C GLY A 367 26.14 -5.86 -2.60
N PRO A 368 26.59 -5.26 -3.71
CA PRO A 368 25.78 -4.80 -4.84
C PRO A 368 25.27 -5.95 -5.73
N VAL A 369 24.05 -5.84 -6.23
CA VAL A 369 23.48 -6.71 -7.29
C VAL A 369 23.08 -5.87 -8.49
N ASP A 370 23.36 -6.31 -9.72
CA ASP A 370 23.03 -5.54 -10.93
C ASP A 370 21.83 -6.09 -11.72
N LEU A 371 21.31 -7.26 -11.32
CA LEU A 371 19.99 -7.77 -11.70
C LEU A 371 19.26 -8.30 -10.47
N VAL A 372 18.00 -7.92 -10.29
CA VAL A 372 17.05 -8.52 -9.34
C VAL A 372 15.89 -9.09 -10.12
N VAL A 373 15.48 -10.32 -9.80
CA VAL A 373 14.26 -10.94 -10.33
C VAL A 373 13.37 -11.36 -9.17
N LEU A 374 12.18 -10.77 -9.10
CA LEU A 374 11.10 -11.15 -8.20
C LEU A 374 10.08 -11.95 -9.03
N SER A 375 10.15 -13.28 -8.93
CA SER A 375 9.33 -14.19 -9.74
C SER A 375 8.35 -14.94 -8.85
N GLU A 376 7.05 -14.74 -9.06
CA GLU A 376 5.98 -15.54 -8.43
C GLU A 376 6.01 -15.58 -6.89
N VAL A 377 6.67 -14.62 -6.23
CA VAL A 377 6.89 -14.64 -4.77
C VAL A 377 6.25 -13.46 -4.04
N GLY A 378 6.15 -12.30 -4.69
CA GLY A 378 5.76 -11.06 -4.01
C GLY A 378 4.37 -11.14 -3.38
N TYR A 379 3.46 -11.93 -3.96
CA TYR A 379 2.09 -12.03 -3.46
C TYR A 379 1.93 -12.96 -2.26
N PHE A 380 2.95 -13.77 -1.92
CA PHE A 380 2.96 -14.58 -0.70
C PHE A 380 3.43 -13.80 0.53
N LEU A 381 4.07 -12.65 0.32
CA LEU A 381 4.51 -11.76 1.39
C LEU A 381 3.31 -11.01 1.97
N THR A 382 3.37 -10.70 3.26
CA THR A 382 2.50 -9.64 3.80
C THR A 382 2.85 -8.29 3.18
N PRO A 383 1.92 -7.33 3.18
CA PRO A 383 2.20 -5.97 2.75
C PRO A 383 3.48 -5.36 3.33
N LEU A 384 3.73 -5.49 4.65
CA LEU A 384 4.96 -4.96 5.26
C LEU A 384 6.22 -5.71 4.82
N GLU A 385 6.15 -7.04 4.70
CA GLU A 385 7.28 -7.83 4.18
C GLU A 385 7.61 -7.46 2.73
N LEU A 386 6.61 -7.17 1.90
CA LEU A 386 6.83 -6.70 0.54
C LEU A 386 7.50 -5.31 0.52
N LEU A 387 7.03 -4.37 1.32
CA LEU A 387 7.65 -3.03 1.42
C LEU A 387 9.12 -3.12 1.89
N GLU A 388 9.38 -3.91 2.93
CA GLU A 388 10.73 -4.13 3.43
C GLU A 388 11.62 -4.86 2.41
N THR A 389 11.05 -5.80 1.65
CA THR A 389 11.75 -6.46 0.54
C THR A 389 12.15 -5.46 -0.53
N LEU A 390 11.21 -4.63 -1.01
CA LEU A 390 11.47 -3.59 -2.00
C LEU A 390 12.52 -2.57 -1.52
N ARG A 391 12.49 -2.21 -0.24
CA ARG A 391 13.52 -1.37 0.39
C ARG A 391 14.89 -2.02 0.34
N ARG A 392 15.04 -3.26 0.78
CA ARG A 392 16.32 -3.97 0.76
C ARG A 392 16.84 -4.16 -0.65
N LEU A 393 15.95 -4.51 -1.58
CA LEU A 393 16.27 -4.60 -3.01
C LEU A 393 16.82 -3.27 -3.54
N ARG A 394 16.14 -2.16 -3.24
CA ARG A 394 16.58 -0.83 -3.68
C ARG A 394 17.95 -0.45 -3.13
N VAL A 395 18.25 -0.82 -1.89
CA VAL A 395 19.56 -0.60 -1.23
C VAL A 395 20.65 -1.48 -1.85
N ALA A 396 20.36 -2.76 -2.10
CA ALA A 396 21.29 -3.71 -2.68
C ALA A 396 21.57 -3.45 -4.17
N LEU A 397 20.65 -2.79 -4.88
CA LEU A 397 20.74 -2.56 -6.31
C LEU A 397 21.91 -1.64 -6.67
N ALA A 398 22.81 -2.14 -7.52
CA ALA A 398 23.91 -1.38 -8.09
C ALA A 398 23.42 -0.20 -8.94
N ARG A 399 24.28 0.80 -9.14
CA ARG A 399 23.97 1.92 -10.04
C ARG A 399 23.71 1.39 -11.46
N GLY A 400 22.55 1.73 -12.01
CA GLY A 400 22.11 1.23 -13.31
C GLY A 400 21.70 -0.24 -13.32
N GLY A 401 21.51 -0.86 -12.16
CA GLY A 401 20.95 -2.21 -12.04
C GLY A 401 19.48 -2.27 -12.44
N GLU A 402 19.01 -3.48 -12.72
CA GLU A 402 17.64 -3.76 -13.19
C GLU A 402 16.85 -4.57 -12.15
N VAL A 403 15.57 -4.25 -12.00
CA VAL A 403 14.60 -5.04 -11.22
C VAL A 403 13.56 -5.56 -12.18
N VAL A 404 13.38 -6.88 -12.22
CA VAL A 404 12.36 -7.57 -13.00
C VAL A 404 11.31 -8.11 -12.04
N LEU A 405 10.06 -7.73 -12.26
CA LEU A 405 8.90 -8.29 -11.58
C LEU A 405 8.17 -9.18 -12.58
N VAL A 406 7.87 -10.42 -12.21
CA VAL A 406 7.08 -11.33 -13.06
C VAL A 406 6.14 -12.16 -12.20
N HIS A 407 4.84 -11.99 -12.42
CA HIS A 407 3.82 -12.62 -11.59
C HIS A 407 2.61 -13.08 -12.42
N TRP A 408 2.05 -14.20 -12.00
CA TRP A 408 0.69 -14.63 -12.33
C TRP A 408 -0.33 -13.58 -11.93
N ARG A 409 -1.29 -13.31 -12.83
CA ARG A 409 -2.26 -12.21 -12.67
C ARG A 409 -3.45 -12.54 -11.78
N HIS A 410 -3.78 -13.82 -11.64
CA HIS A 410 -5.05 -14.20 -11.04
C HIS A 410 -4.91 -14.45 -9.53
N PRO A 411 -5.95 -14.16 -8.74
CA PRO A 411 -5.91 -14.39 -7.30
C PRO A 411 -5.74 -15.88 -6.98
N THR A 412 -4.98 -16.16 -5.92
CA THR A 412 -4.78 -17.52 -5.41
C THR A 412 -5.42 -17.63 -4.03
N ARG A 413 -6.23 -18.68 -3.81
CA ARG A 413 -6.93 -18.87 -2.54
C ARG A 413 -5.92 -19.02 -1.39
N GLY A 414 -6.09 -18.24 -0.32
CA GLY A 414 -5.23 -18.28 0.86
C GLY A 414 -3.92 -17.51 0.73
N VAL A 415 -3.72 -16.81 -0.39
CA VAL A 415 -2.60 -15.91 -0.64
C VAL A 415 -3.08 -14.47 -0.42
N PRO A 416 -2.36 -13.62 0.34
CA PRO A 416 -2.86 -12.32 0.77
C PRO A 416 -3.01 -11.30 -0.37
N LEU A 417 -2.16 -11.39 -1.38
CA LEU A 417 -2.08 -10.46 -2.50
C LEU A 417 -2.19 -11.20 -3.86
N ASP A 418 -2.12 -10.45 -4.95
CA ASP A 418 -1.99 -10.96 -6.32
C ASP A 418 -0.87 -10.24 -7.08
N GLY A 419 -0.55 -10.72 -8.29
CA GLY A 419 0.47 -10.11 -9.15
C GLY A 419 0.24 -8.61 -9.38
N PRO A 420 -0.94 -8.17 -9.84
CA PRO A 420 -1.27 -6.75 -10.00
C PRO A 420 -0.99 -5.89 -8.77
N ALA A 421 -1.37 -6.31 -7.57
CA ALA A 421 -1.12 -5.57 -6.34
C ALA A 421 0.39 -5.45 -6.03
N VAL A 422 1.15 -6.53 -6.24
CA VAL A 422 2.63 -6.53 -6.08
C VAL A 422 3.27 -5.52 -7.03
N HIS A 423 2.88 -5.56 -8.30
CA HIS A 423 3.42 -4.67 -9.32
C HIS A 423 3.07 -3.20 -9.05
N ALA A 424 1.81 -2.90 -8.73
CA ALA A 424 1.38 -1.54 -8.42
C ALA A 424 2.15 -0.94 -7.22
N GLN A 425 2.36 -1.75 -6.17
CA GLN A 425 3.12 -1.33 -5.00
C GLN A 425 4.61 -1.15 -5.31
N ALA A 426 5.20 -2.04 -6.11
CA ALA A 426 6.60 -1.95 -6.51
C ALA A 426 6.86 -0.76 -7.44
N LEU A 427 5.99 -0.48 -8.41
CA LEU A 427 6.06 0.69 -9.28
C LEU A 427 5.99 2.01 -8.49
N SER A 428 5.25 2.03 -7.39
CA SER A 428 5.17 3.21 -6.51
C SER A 428 6.38 3.34 -5.60
N ALA A 429 6.85 2.23 -5.03
CA ALA A 429 8.00 2.21 -4.12
C ALA A 429 9.34 2.46 -4.85
N LEU A 430 9.47 1.98 -6.09
CA LEU A 430 10.66 2.09 -6.93
C LEU A 430 10.49 3.13 -8.04
N ALA A 431 9.61 4.12 -7.87
CA ALA A 431 9.33 5.15 -8.87
C ALA A 431 10.55 6.04 -9.21
N ASP A 432 11.65 5.93 -8.47
CA ASP A 432 12.94 6.56 -8.79
C ASP A 432 13.75 5.77 -9.84
N LEU A 433 13.33 4.54 -10.16
CA LEU A 433 13.84 3.74 -11.27
C LEU A 433 12.94 3.95 -12.50
N ALA A 434 13.55 4.25 -13.65
CA ALA A 434 12.79 4.43 -14.88
C ALA A 434 12.15 3.11 -15.34
N PRO A 435 10.86 3.09 -15.72
CA PRO A 435 10.26 1.91 -16.34
C PRO A 435 10.88 1.68 -17.72
N ALA A 436 11.36 0.46 -17.96
CA ALA A 436 12.03 0.06 -19.19
C ALA A 436 11.14 -0.83 -20.06
N VAL A 437 10.42 -1.78 -19.45
CA VAL A 437 9.53 -2.71 -20.14
C VAL A 437 8.28 -2.90 -19.30
N HIS A 438 7.14 -2.95 -19.98
CA HIS A 438 5.87 -3.43 -19.43
C HIS A 438 5.31 -4.48 -20.39
N TYR A 439 4.92 -5.62 -19.85
CA TYR A 439 4.29 -6.70 -20.57
C TYR A 439 3.09 -7.21 -19.78
N GLU A 440 1.93 -7.27 -20.44
CA GLU A 440 0.72 -7.81 -19.86
C GLU A 440 -0.01 -8.66 -20.90
N ASP A 441 -0.30 -9.91 -20.55
CA ASP A 441 -1.28 -10.74 -21.26
C ASP A 441 -2.40 -11.20 -20.30
N ALA A 442 -3.23 -12.17 -20.70
CA ALA A 442 -4.32 -12.68 -19.87
C ALA A 442 -3.84 -13.22 -18.51
N ASP A 443 -2.62 -13.71 -18.41
CA ASP A 443 -2.15 -14.57 -17.33
C ASP A 443 -0.87 -14.07 -16.66
N VAL A 444 -0.01 -13.36 -17.40
CA VAL A 444 1.31 -12.89 -16.95
C VAL A 444 1.36 -11.38 -16.97
N LEU A 445 1.86 -10.82 -15.87
CA LEU A 445 2.28 -9.43 -15.77
C LEU A 445 3.80 -9.40 -15.54
N LEU A 446 4.51 -8.57 -16.30
CA LEU A 446 5.95 -8.39 -16.19
C LEU A 446 6.32 -6.92 -16.34
N ASP A 447 7.15 -6.43 -15.42
CA ASP A 447 7.74 -5.09 -15.47
C ASP A 447 9.25 -5.16 -15.30
N VAL A 448 9.98 -4.32 -16.03
CA VAL A 448 11.42 -4.09 -15.85
C VAL A 448 11.64 -2.63 -15.46
N LEU A 449 12.31 -2.42 -14.33
CA LEU A 449 12.64 -1.11 -13.76
C LEU A 449 14.15 -0.90 -13.71
N GLY A 450 14.56 0.33 -14.01
CA GLY A 450 15.96 0.75 -13.95
C GLY A 450 16.75 0.35 -15.21
N GLY A 451 18.01 -0.01 -15.00
CA GLY A 451 18.89 -0.45 -16.07
C GLY A 451 19.80 0.61 -16.69
N PRO A 452 20.59 0.18 -17.69
CA PRO A 452 21.52 1.05 -18.38
C PRO A 452 20.80 2.12 -19.21
N ALA A 453 21.38 3.32 -19.29
CA ALA A 453 20.83 4.39 -20.11
C ALA A 453 20.77 4.01 -21.60
N GLY A 454 19.75 4.51 -22.30
CA GLY A 454 19.49 4.24 -23.72
C GLY A 454 18.76 2.92 -23.96
N SER A 455 18.45 2.62 -25.22
CA SER A 455 17.93 1.32 -25.63
C SER A 455 19.06 0.32 -25.87
N VAL A 456 18.73 -0.97 -25.95
CA VAL A 456 19.70 -2.00 -26.35
C VAL A 456 20.31 -1.63 -27.71
N ALA A 457 19.47 -1.23 -28.67
CA ALA A 457 19.90 -0.82 -30.00
C ALA A 457 20.81 0.43 -30.00
N SER A 458 20.53 1.42 -29.14
CA SER A 458 21.39 2.63 -29.07
C SER A 458 22.75 2.32 -28.46
N ARG A 459 22.82 1.41 -27.49
CA ARG A 459 24.11 0.95 -26.92
C ARG A 459 24.94 0.15 -27.92
N GLU A 460 24.30 -0.48 -28.89
CA GLU A 460 24.95 -1.11 -30.05
C GLU A 460 25.24 -0.13 -31.20
N GLY A 461 24.93 1.17 -31.05
CA GLY A 461 25.16 2.18 -32.08
C GLY A 461 24.24 2.08 -33.30
N ARG A 462 23.02 1.55 -33.13
CA ARG A 462 22.05 1.38 -34.22
C ARG A 462 21.07 2.55 -34.40
N VAL A 463 21.02 3.50 -33.47
CA VAL A 463 20.14 4.68 -33.45
C VAL A 463 20.86 5.89 -32.90
#